data_AF-A0A7C4ZTA7-F1
#
_entry.id   AF-A0A7C4ZTA7-F1
#
_cell.length_a   1.000
_cell.length_b   1.000
_cell.length_c   1.000
_cell.angle_alpha   90.00
_cell.angle_beta   90.00
_cell.angle_gamma   90.00
#
_symmetry.space_group_name_H-M   'P 1'
#
loop_
_entity.id
_entity.type
_entity.pdbx_description
1 polymer ?
#
loop_
_entity_poly.entity_id
_entity_poly.type
_entity_poly.pdbx_seq_one_letter_code
_entity_poly.pdbx_strand_id
1 'polypeptide(L)'
;MPIAVFGNVDQLRLWCKDTVSPDRYRVLSTDEEEVILEPTKTSRPLKFGYIQSSDAEKLAEEIAKEFNIKHIHLKAYRWNDERGPFVKILLEE
;
A
#
# COMPACT_ATOMS: atom_id res chain seq x y z
N MET A 1 0.92 -6.56 14.36
CA MET A 1 1.11 -5.19 13.84
C MET A 1 -0.19 -4.75 13.19
N PRO A 2 -0.69 -3.53 13.43
CA PRO A 2 -1.99 -3.10 12.91
C PRO A 2 -1.88 -2.73 11.42
N ILE A 3 -2.76 -3.32 10.59
CA ILE A 3 -3.05 -2.84 9.24
C ILE A 3 -4.24 -1.88 9.37
N ALA A 4 -4.12 -0.68 8.80
CA ALA A 4 -5.24 0.24 8.68
C ALA A 4 -6.03 -0.13 7.41
N VAL A 5 -7.23 -0.68 7.60
CA VAL A 5 -8.16 -1.05 6.52
C VAL A 5 -9.17 0.09 6.36
N PHE A 6 -9.29 0.62 5.16
CA PHE A 6 -10.15 1.78 4.88
C PHE A 6 -11.39 1.37 4.08
N GLY A 7 -12.54 1.91 4.45
CA GLY A 7 -13.80 1.68 3.73
C GLY A 7 -14.07 2.68 2.61
N ASN A 8 -13.29 3.76 2.50
CA ASN A 8 -13.38 4.74 1.44
C ASN A 8 -12.04 5.48 1.23
N VAL A 9 -11.93 6.15 0.08
CA VAL A 9 -10.72 6.86 -0.35
C VAL A 9 -10.41 8.09 0.51
N ASP A 10 -11.42 8.78 1.06
CA ASP A 10 -11.20 9.98 1.87
C ASP A 10 -10.49 9.65 3.18
N GLN A 11 -10.88 8.55 3.85
CA GLN A 11 -10.21 8.07 5.06
C GLN A 11 -8.76 7.65 4.78
N LEU A 12 -8.53 6.99 3.64
CA LEU A 12 -7.19 6.62 3.21
C LEU A 12 -6.31 7.87 3.00
N ARG A 13 -6.81 8.88 2.27
CA ARG A 13 -6.08 10.13 2.03
C ARG A 13 -5.75 10.89 3.32
N LEU A 14 -6.69 10.94 4.27
CA LEU A 14 -6.43 11.54 5.58
C LEU A 14 -5.30 10.81 6.30
N TRP A 15 -5.35 9.48 6.32
CA TRP A 15 -4.28 8.67 6.92
C TRP A 15 -2.93 8.86 6.22
N CYS A 16 -2.92 8.96 4.88
CA CYS A 16 -1.71 9.24 4.12
C CYS A 16 -1.07 10.57 4.55
N LYS A 17 -1.86 11.63 4.71
CA LYS A 17 -1.35 12.94 5.17
C LYS A 17 -0.69 12.87 6.54
N ASP A 18 -1.22 12.05 7.44
CA ASP A 18 -0.69 11.91 8.81
C ASP A 18 0.51 10.97 8.92
N THR A 19 0.65 10.01 7.99
CA THR A 19 1.54 8.85 8.16
C THR A 19 2.56 8.65 7.04
N VAL A 20 2.18 8.94 5.79
CA VAL A 20 3.00 8.64 4.62
C VAL A 20 4.06 9.72 4.43
N SER A 21 5.28 9.30 4.13
CA SER A 21 6.36 10.19 3.76
C SER A 21 7.09 9.66 2.53
N PRO A 22 7.50 10.53 1.58
CA PRO A 22 8.10 10.16 0.29
C PRO A 22 9.19 9.08 0.39
N ASP A 23 10.12 9.25 1.34
CA ASP A 23 11.31 8.39 1.44
C ASP A 23 11.09 7.12 2.27
N ARG A 24 9.88 6.91 2.79
CA ARG A 24 9.56 5.82 3.72
C ARG A 24 8.39 4.97 3.29
N TYR A 25 7.69 5.31 2.22
CA TYR A 25 6.53 4.58 1.74
C TYR A 25 6.57 4.34 0.24
N ARG A 26 5.84 3.31 -0.16
CA ARG A 26 5.44 3.05 -1.54
C ARG A 26 3.98 2.63 -1.55
N VAL A 27 3.33 2.80 -2.68
CA VAL A 27 1.98 2.32 -2.94
C VAL A 27 2.04 1.18 -3.94
N LEU A 28 1.32 0.12 -3.65
CA LEU A 28 1.16 -1.03 -4.51
C LEU A 28 -0.27 -1.08 -5.01
N SER A 29 -0.45 -1.49 -6.26
CA SER A 29 -1.75 -1.93 -6.81
C SER A 29 -1.67 -3.40 -7.20
N THR A 30 -2.80 -4.10 -7.14
CA THR A 30 -2.90 -5.51 -7.52
C THR A 30 -4.04 -5.75 -8.50
N ASP A 31 -3.98 -6.84 -9.26
CA ASP A 31 -5.06 -7.28 -10.16
C ASP A 31 -6.35 -7.72 -9.41
N GLU A 32 -6.28 -7.89 -8.08
CA GLU A 32 -7.45 -8.19 -7.22
C GLU A 32 -8.15 -6.91 -6.73
N GLU A 33 -7.95 -5.79 -7.43
CA GLU A 33 -8.58 -4.50 -7.12
C GLU A 33 -8.17 -3.96 -5.74
N GLU A 34 -6.91 -4.11 -5.36
CA GLU A 34 -6.41 -3.61 -4.06
C GLU A 34 -5.36 -2.53 -4.20
N VAL A 35 -5.32 -1.66 -3.20
CA VAL A 35 -4.26 -0.68 -3.03
C VAL A 35 -3.63 -0.85 -1.64
N ILE A 36 -2.32 -0.99 -1.61
CA ILE A 36 -1.54 -1.25 -0.39
C ILE A 36 -0.50 -0.14 -0.22
N LEU A 37 -0.51 0.54 0.92
CA LEU A 37 0.55 1.45 1.34
C LEU A 37 1.48 0.72 2.29
N GLU A 38 2.73 0.55 1.88
CA GLU A 38 3.71 -0.15 2.69
C GLU A 38 4.97 0.69 2.97
N PRO A 39 5.53 0.57 4.18
CA PRO A 39 6.76 1.24 4.53
C PRO A 39 7.96 0.56 3.84
N THR A 40 8.85 1.35 3.24
CA THR A 40 10.06 0.88 2.55
C THR A 40 11.25 0.69 3.49
N LYS A 41 11.21 1.28 4.68
CA LYS A 41 12.27 1.20 5.71
C LYS A 41 11.74 0.54 6.97
N THR A 42 12.60 -0.26 7.62
CA THR A 42 12.32 -0.98 8.86
C THR A 42 12.39 -0.08 10.12
N SER A 43 11.80 1.13 10.08
CA SER A 43 11.64 1.95 11.28
C SER A 43 10.33 1.58 11.97
N ARG A 44 10.40 0.95 13.15
CA ARG A 44 9.22 0.59 13.94
C ARG A 44 8.55 1.85 14.52
N PRO A 45 7.21 1.92 14.60
CA PRO A 45 6.23 0.90 14.18
C PRO A 45 5.97 0.92 12.67
N LEU A 46 5.92 -0.27 12.05
CA LEU A 46 5.50 -0.42 10.64
C LEU A 46 3.98 -0.25 10.58
N LYS A 47 3.52 0.74 9.82
CA LYS A 47 2.09 0.97 9.59
C LYS A 47 1.79 0.71 8.12
N PHE A 48 0.83 -0.18 7.86
CA PHE A 48 0.36 -0.50 6.52
C PHE A 48 -1.02 0.09 6.32
N GLY A 49 -1.29 0.58 5.12
CA GLY A 49 -2.63 0.99 4.68
C GLY A 49 -3.15 0.02 3.62
N TYR A 50 -4.45 -0.28 3.68
CA TYR A 50 -5.11 -1.18 2.73
C TYR A 50 -6.49 -0.66 2.36
N ILE A 51 -6.83 -0.66 1.07
CA ILE A 51 -8.18 -0.43 0.58
C ILE A 51 -8.45 -1.34 -0.63
N GLN A 52 -9.69 -1.77 -0.78
CA GLN A 52 -10.18 -2.42 -2.00
C GLN A 52 -10.92 -1.39 -2.85
N SER A 53 -10.65 -1.35 -4.16
CA SER A 53 -11.17 -0.37 -5.09
C SER A 53 -11.17 -0.93 -6.51
N SER A 54 -12.32 -0.88 -7.18
CA SER A 54 -12.47 -1.31 -8.59
C SER A 54 -11.48 -0.62 -9.54
N ASP A 55 -11.06 0.60 -9.21
CA ASP A 55 -10.06 1.37 -9.96
C ASP A 55 -8.69 1.41 -9.25
N ALA A 56 -8.26 0.30 -8.65
CA ALA A 56 -7.06 0.23 -7.80
C ALA A 56 -5.79 0.81 -8.46
N GLU A 57 -5.55 0.50 -9.73
CA GLU A 57 -4.40 1.01 -10.48
C GLU A 57 -4.40 2.54 -10.52
N LYS A 58 -5.53 3.11 -10.93
CA LYS A 58 -5.70 4.56 -11.05
C LYS A 58 -5.61 5.24 -9.68
N LEU A 59 -6.23 4.65 -8.65
CA LEU A 59 -6.17 5.16 -7.29
C LEU A 59 -4.74 5.15 -6.75
N ALA A 60 -3.99 4.07 -6.98
CA ALA A 60 -2.59 3.97 -6.58
C ALA A 60 -1.71 5.01 -7.29
N GLU A 61 -1.92 5.23 -8.59
CA GLU A 61 -1.23 6.30 -9.33
C GLU A 61 -1.52 7.69 -8.77
N GLU A 62 -2.79 7.99 -8.45
CA GLU A 62 -3.20 9.27 -7.88
C GLU A 62 -2.52 9.49 -6.52
N ILE A 63 -2.52 8.48 -5.65
CA ILE A 63 -1.85 8.53 -4.35
C ILE A 63 -0.34 8.69 -4.51
N ALA A 64 0.27 7.98 -5.46
CA ALA A 64 1.70 8.09 -5.72
C ALA A 64 2.11 9.51 -6.12
N LYS A 65 1.33 10.14 -7.00
CA LYS A 65 1.53 11.52 -7.44
C LYS A 65 1.27 12.51 -6.30
N GLU A 66 0.19 12.33 -5.53
CA GLU A 66 -0.20 13.23 -4.43
C GLU A 66 0.85 13.26 -3.30
N PHE A 67 1.38 12.10 -2.92
CA PHE A 67 2.30 11.95 -1.80
C PHE A 67 3.77 11.80 -2.20
N ASN A 68 4.07 11.92 -3.51
CA ASN A 68 5.41 11.77 -4.07
C ASN A 68 6.09 10.46 -3.61
N ILE A 69 5.37 9.34 -3.67
CA ILE A 69 5.87 8.00 -3.34
C ILE A 69 5.91 7.13 -4.59
N LYS A 70 6.69 6.02 -4.54
CA LYS A 70 6.76 5.08 -5.66
C LYS A 70 5.48 4.28 -5.78
N HIS A 71 4.97 4.14 -6.99
CA HIS A 71 3.92 3.19 -7.36
C HIS A 71 4.53 1.91 -7.94
N ILE A 72 4.03 0.76 -7.52
CA ILE A 72 4.41 -0.55 -8.08
C ILE A 72 3.14 -1.36 -8.33
N HIS A 73 2.93 -1.79 -9.56
CA HIS A 73 1.86 -2.72 -9.90
C HIS A 73 2.32 -4.17 -9.73
N LEU A 74 1.57 -4.98 -8.98
CA LEU A 74 1.88 -6.38 -8.68
C LEU A 74 1.02 -7.33 -9.55
N LYS A 75 1.62 -7.88 -10.62
CA LYS A 75 0.97 -8.85 -11.52
C LYS A 75 0.90 -10.28 -10.98
N ALA A 76 1.95 -10.71 -10.27
CA ALA A 76 2.02 -12.01 -9.63
C ALA A 76 2.52 -11.82 -8.20
N TYR A 77 1.73 -12.24 -7.23
CA TYR A 77 2.09 -12.08 -5.82
C TYR A 77 1.58 -13.25 -4.98
N ARG A 78 2.27 -13.46 -3.85
CA ARG A 78 1.78 -14.33 -2.77
C ARG A 78 1.70 -13.54 -1.48
N TRP A 79 0.76 -13.91 -0.61
CA TRP A 79 0.82 -13.49 0.78
C TRP A 79 2.08 -14.08 1.43
N ASN A 80 2.86 -13.23 2.09
CA ASN A 80 3.97 -13.69 2.91
C ASN A 80 3.45 -14.11 4.28
N ASP A 81 3.18 -15.41 4.42
CA ASP A 81 2.68 -15.99 5.68
C ASP A 81 3.75 -16.02 6.79
N GLU A 82 5.03 -15.83 6.44
CA GLU A 82 6.16 -15.83 7.37
C GLU A 82 6.45 -14.44 7.96
N ARG A 83 5.93 -13.37 7.34
CA ARG A 83 6.08 -11.99 7.84
C ARG A 83 4.75 -11.51 8.41
N GLY A 84 4.68 -11.34 9.72
CA GLY A 84 3.53 -10.68 10.36
C GLY A 84 3.65 -9.15 10.26
N PRO A 85 2.63 -8.41 9.78
CA PRO A 85 1.34 -8.86 9.24
C PRO A 85 1.47 -9.32 7.77
N PHE A 86 0.55 -10.18 7.28
CA PHE A 86 0.59 -10.70 5.91
C PHE A 86 0.84 -9.57 4.90
N VAL A 87 1.94 -9.66 4.14
CA VAL A 87 2.29 -8.69 3.11
C VAL A 87 2.25 -9.39 1.76
N LYS A 88 1.56 -8.83 0.76
CA LYS A 88 1.67 -9.29 -0.62
C LYS A 88 3.05 -8.95 -1.15
N ILE A 89 3.81 -9.96 -1.59
CA ILE A 89 5.14 -9.79 -2.22
C ILE A 89 5.04 -10.13 -3.68
N LEU A 90 5.68 -9.32 -4.52
CA LEU A 90 5.92 -9.63 -5.92
C LEU A 90 6.69 -10.95 -6.03
N LEU A 91 6.21 -11.86 -6.87
CA LEU A 91 6.97 -13.02 -7.33
C LEU A 91 7.76 -12.58 -8.56
N GLU A 92 9.08 -12.62 -8.50
CA GLU A 92 9.92 -12.49 -9.69
C GLU A 92 9.80 -13.80 -10.49
N GLU A 93 9.48 -13.71 -11.78
CA GLU A 93 9.43 -14.85 -12.72
C GLU A 93 10.80 -15.50 -12.92
#